data_AF-A0A2V7UF21-F1
#
_entry.id   AF-A0A2V7UF21-F1
#
_cell.length_a   1.000
_cell.length_b   1.000
_cell.length_c   1.000
_cell.angle_alpha   90.00
_cell.angle_beta   90.00
_cell.angle_gamma   90.00
#
_symmetry.space_group_name_H-M   'P 1'
#
loop_
_entity.id
_entity.type
_entity.pdbx_description
1 polymer ?
#
loop_
_entity_poly.entity_id
_entity_poly.type
_entity_poly.pdbx_seq_one_letter_code
_entity_poly.pdbx_strand_id
1 'polypeptide(L)' 'FAFNVANDLAPYSLIVPCGIPDRGVTTLQQLLARPVPLTDAQDALTRHFVEVFERRVELGGASGAPPRPPLAPRE' A
#
# COMPACT_ATOMS: atom_id res chain seq x y z
N PHE A 1 1.06 4.61 -5.34
CA PHE A 1 2.31 4.23 -4.66
C PHE A 1 2.15 2.81 -4.13
N ALA A 2 3.25 2.12 -3.82
CA ALA A 2 3.23 0.81 -3.15
C ALA A 2 4.15 0.91 -1.93
N PHE A 3 3.56 0.88 -0.73
CA PHE A 3 4.28 1.07 0.53
C PHE A 3 4.38 -0.25 1.29
N ASN A 4 5.61 -0.67 1.59
CA ASN A 4 5.88 -1.92 2.26
C ASN A 4 5.59 -1.81 3.77
N VAL A 5 4.45 -2.34 4.22
CA VAL A 5 4.05 -2.28 5.65
C VAL A 5 4.49 -3.53 6.39
N ALA A 6 3.99 -4.69 5.97
CA ALA A 6 4.25 -5.99 6.59
C ALA A 6 4.24 -7.14 5.55
N ASN A 7 4.36 -6.82 4.27
CA ASN A 7 4.37 -7.81 3.19
C ASN A 7 5.66 -8.65 3.17
N ASP A 8 5.58 -9.84 2.58
CA ASP A 8 6.77 -10.62 2.26
C ASP A 8 7.65 -9.88 1.26
N LEU A 9 8.96 -9.90 1.51
CA LEU A 9 9.98 -9.30 0.66
C LEU A 9 10.68 -10.33 -0.24
N ALA A 10 10.45 -11.64 -0.05
CA ALA A 10 11.07 -12.67 -0.88
C ALA A 10 10.87 -12.46 -2.40
N PRO A 11 9.71 -11.98 -2.89
CA PRO A 11 9.54 -11.70 -4.33
C PRO A 11 10.49 -10.66 -4.90
N TYR A 12 11.03 -9.74 -4.07
CA TYR A 12 12.00 -8.75 -4.54
C TYR A 12 13.34 -9.36 -4.94
N SER A 13 13.67 -10.56 -4.46
CA SER A 13 14.89 -11.28 -4.87
C SER A 13 14.88 -11.77 -6.32
N LEU A 14 13.70 -11.76 -6.96
CA LEU A 14 13.50 -12.25 -8.32
C LEU A 14 13.60 -11.14 -9.38
N ILE A 15 13.81 -9.89 -8.95
CA ILE A 15 13.84 -8.71 -9.82
C ILE A 15 14.98 -7.77 -9.41
N VAL A 16 15.27 -6.78 -10.26
CA VAL A 16 16.11 -5.61 -9.88
C VAL A 16 15.16 -4.44 -9.52
N PRO A 17 14.76 -4.27 -8.25
CA PRO A 17 13.75 -3.28 -7.88
C PRO A 17 14.22 -1.86 -8.19
N CYS A 18 13.35 -1.08 -8.84
CA CYS A 18 13.66 0.28 -9.28
C CYS A 18 14.92 0.40 -10.17
N GLY A 19 15.45 -0.71 -10.71
CA GLY A 19 16.71 -0.73 -11.45
C GLY A 19 17.96 -0.62 -10.57
N ILE A 20 17.85 -0.76 -9.25
CA ILE A 20 18.95 -0.61 -8.29
C ILE A 20 19.40 -2.00 -7.80
N PRO A 21 20.57 -2.50 -8.21
CA PRO A 21 20.99 -3.87 -7.89
C PRO A 21 21.69 -4.03 -6.53
N ASP A 22 22.21 -2.95 -5.95
CA ASP A 22 23.08 -2.94 -4.77
C ASP A 22 22.38 -2.45 -3.49
N ARG A 23 21.06 -2.26 -3.54
CA ARG A 23 20.23 -1.82 -2.40
C ARG A 23 19.08 -2.79 -2.20
N GLY A 24 18.87 -3.18 -0.94
CA GLY A 24 17.71 -3.95 -0.53
C GLY A 24 16.46 -3.08 -0.36
N VAL A 25 15.33 -3.75 -0.16
CA VAL A 25 14.07 -3.15 0.28
C VAL A 25 13.78 -3.56 1.73
N THR A 26 12.90 -2.84 2.42
CA THR A 26 12.46 -3.17 3.77
C THR A 26 10.96 -2.94 3.93
N THR A 27 10.41 -3.33 5.08
CA THR A 27 9.04 -3.03 5.51
C THR A 27 9.03 -2.16 6.76
N LEU A 28 7.92 -1.45 7.01
CA LEU A 28 7.72 -0.70 8.24
C LEU A 28 7.83 -1.60 9.48
N GLN A 29 7.29 -2.82 9.42
CA GLN A 29 7.40 -3.82 10.50
C GLN A 29 8.85 -4.23 10.79
N GLN A 30 9.69 -4.41 9.76
CA GLN A 30 11.11 -4.70 9.97
C GLN A 30 11.84 -3.53 10.62
N LEU A 31 11.64 -2.31 10.13
CA LEU A 31 12.28 -1.12 10.66
C LEU A 31 11.90 -0.82 12.11
N LEU A 32 10.63 -1.04 12.48
CA LEU A 32 10.15 -0.83 13.84
C LEU A 32 10.36 -2.04 14.77
N ALA A 33 10.88 -3.15 14.24
CA ALA A 33 11.08 -4.41 14.96
C ALA A 33 9.83 -4.90 15.71
N ARG A 34 8.63 -4.64 15.16
CA ARG A 34 7.34 -5.05 15.75
C ARG A 34 6.29 -5.28 14.67
N PRO A 35 5.27 -6.14 14.91
CA PRO A 35 4.12 -6.23 14.04
C PRO A 35 3.45 -4.86 13.82
N VAL A 36 3.08 -4.59 12.57
CA VAL A 36 2.36 -3.38 12.20
C VAL A 36 1.06 -3.76 11.48
N PRO A 37 -0.10 -3.56 12.11
CA PRO A 37 -1.39 -3.72 11.45
C PRO A 37 -1.49 -2.82 10.22
N LEU A 38 -2.09 -3.33 9.14
CA LEU A 38 -2.28 -2.55 7.92
C LEU A 38 -3.17 -1.32 8.16
N THR A 39 -4.16 -1.44 9.07
CA THR A 39 -5.05 -0.36 9.49
C THR A 39 -4.29 0.82 10.08
N ASP A 40 -3.30 0.57 10.93
CA ASP A 40 -2.49 1.64 11.55
C ASP A 40 -1.72 2.44 10.49
N ALA A 41 -1.18 1.74 9.48
CA ALA A 41 -0.49 2.36 8.36
C ALA A 41 -1.46 3.15 7.45
N GLN A 42 -2.67 2.64 7.23
CA GLN A 42 -3.73 3.32 6.47
C GLN A 42 -4.20 4.60 7.17
N ASP A 43 -4.39 4.56 8.48
CA ASP A 43 -4.79 5.72 9.27
C ASP A 43 -3.69 6.80 9.27
N ALA A 44 -2.43 6.40 9.45
CA ALA A 44 -1.29 7.32 9.38
C ALA A 44 -1.16 7.95 7.98
N LEU A 45 -1.29 7.14 6.92
CA LEU A 45 -1.28 7.62 5.54
C LEU A 45 -2.41 8.61 5.28
N THR A 46 -3.63 8.29 5.70
CA THR A 46 -4.81 9.16 5.51
C THR A 46 -4.59 10.52 6.15
N ARG A 47 -4.14 10.54 7.42
CA ARG A 47 -3.81 11.79 8.13
C ARG A 47 -2.75 12.61 7.41
N HIS A 48 -1.67 11.97 6.97
CA HIS A 48 -0.58 12.66 6.28
C HIS A 48 -1.00 13.18 4.90
N PHE A 49 -1.85 12.43 4.18
CA PHE A 49 -2.39 12.88 2.90
C PHE A 49 -3.28 14.12 3.04
N VAL A 50 -4.16 14.14 4.05
CA VAL A 50 -5.00 15.32 4.38
C VAL A 50 -4.14 16.55 4.61
N GLU A 51 -3.06 16.40 5.37
CA GLU A 51 -2.11 17.47 5.69
C GLU A 51 -1.37 17.97 4.45
N VAL A 52 -0.71 17.08 3.70
CA VAL A 52 0.13 17.45 2.54
C VAL A 52 -0.68 18.06 1.40
N PHE A 53 -1.88 17.54 1.15
CA PHE A 53 -2.71 17.98 0.02
C PHE A 53 -3.76 19.02 0.40
N GLU A 54 -3.87 19.37 1.69
CA GLU A 54 -4.88 20.29 2.21
C GLU A 54 -6.30 19.88 1.76
N ARG A 55 -6.62 18.60 1.94
CA ARG A 55 -7.91 18.03 1.57
C ARG A 55 -8.60 17.41 2.77
N ARG A 56 -9.93 17.34 2.72
CA ARG A 56 -10.71 16.55 3.66
C ARG A 56 -10.92 15.15 3.08
N VAL A 57 -10.83 14.14 3.93
CA VAL A 57 -11.16 12.76 3.57
C VAL A 57 -12.59 12.49 4.00
N GLU A 58 -13.41 12.08 3.04
CA GLU A 58 -14.72 11.52 3.29
C GLU A 58 -14.61 10.00 3.15
N LEU A 59 -14.93 9.28 4.22
CA LEU A 59 -15.06 7.84 4.14
C LEU A 59 -16.35 7.55 3.38
N GLY A 60 -16.22 7.16 2.12
CA GLY A 60 -17.34 6.62 1.37
C GLY A 60 -17.90 5.43 2.14
N GLY A 61 -19.10 5.57 2.69
CA GLY A 61 -19.85 4.44 3.25
C GLY A 61 -19.98 3.35 2.18
N ALA A 62 -20.28 2.12 2.61
CA ALA A 62 -20.56 1.01 1.70
C ALA A 62 -21.86 1.26 0.91
N SER A 63 -21.84 2.18 -0.06
CA SER A 63 -22.75 2.32 -1.19
C SER A 63 -22.33 3.55 -2.00
N GLY A 64 -21.87 3.34 -3.23
CA GLY A 64 -21.53 4.43 -4.15
C GLY A 64 -20.74 4.01 -5.39
N ALA A 65 -20.04 2.87 -5.33
CA ALA A 65 -19.47 2.29 -6.55
C ALA A 65 -20.56 1.52 -7.32
N PRO A 66 -20.81 1.80 -8.61
CA PRO A 66 -21.59 0.88 -9.42
C PRO A 66 -20.91 -0.50 -9.44
N PRO A 67 -21.67 -1.60 -9.52
CA PRO A 67 -21.11 -2.94 -9.54
C PRO A 67 -20.08 -3.06 -10.67
N ARG A 68 -18.90 -3.63 -10.37
CA ARG A 68 -17.91 -3.92 -11.42
C ARG A 68 -18.57 -4.81 -12.48
N PRO A 69 -18.49 -4.47 -13.77
CA PRO A 69 -18.94 -5.37 -14.81
C PRO A 69 -18.14 -6.69 -14.72
N PRO A 70 -18.76 -7.83 -15.05
CA PRO A 70 -18.05 -9.11 -15.07
C PRO A 70 -16.85 -9.02 -16.02
N LEU A 71 -15.71 -9.57 -15.61
CA LEU A 71 -14.56 -9.68 -16.51
C LEU A 71 -14.97 -10.48 -17.75
N ALA A 72 -14.73 -9.92 -18.92
CA ALA A 72 -14.88 -10.64 -20.17
C ALA A 72 -13.98 -11.90 -20.17
N PRO A 73 -14.45 -13.01 -20.77
CA PRO A 73 -13.60 -14.19 -20.97
C PRO A 73 -12.33 -13.79 -21.73
N ARG A 74 -11.20 -14.36 -21.32
CA ARG A 74 -9.96 -14.26 -22.09
C ARG A 74 -10.05 -15.26 -23.25
N GLU A 75 -9.85 -14.77 -24.47
CA GLU A 75 -9.61 -15.61 -25.65
C GLU A 75 -8.23 -16.28 -25.58
#